data_AF-A0A522RNZ2-F1
#
_entry.id   AF-A0A522RNZ2-F1
#
_cell.length_a   1.000
_cell.length_b   1.000
_cell.length_c   1.000
_cell.angle_alpha   90.00
_cell.angle_beta   90.00
_cell.angle_gamma   90.00
#
_symmetry.space_group_name_H-M   'P 1'
#
loop_
_entity.id
_entity.type
_entity.pdbx_description
1 polymer ?
#
loop_
_entity_poly.entity_id
_entity_poly.type
_entity_poly.pdbx_seq_one_letter_code
_entity_poly.pdbx_strand_id
1 'polypeptide(L)'
;MNEPGTSDGGSPASEQARVGVSVWVENTAYGDAEVMVLNLAIDERPFCYCSFHYRAGYTDAGIVHQAAERMAMELGAEAPVRFVARFEC
;
A
#
# COMPACT_ATOMS: atom_id res chain seq x y z
N MET A 1 -53.84 -10.68 26.29
CA MET A 1 -52.91 -9.56 26.54
C MET A 1 -51.73 -9.77 25.62
N ASN A 2 -51.38 -8.74 24.85
CA ASN A 2 -50.44 -8.76 23.72
C ASN A 2 -48.98 -8.92 24.15
N GLU A 3 -48.18 -9.33 23.16
CA GLU A 3 -46.74 -9.66 23.00
C GLU A 3 -45.73 -8.61 23.56
N PRO A 4 -44.37 -8.69 23.39
CA PRO A 4 -43.54 -9.56 22.54
C PRO A 4 -42.17 -10.02 23.10
N GLY A 5 -41.46 -10.76 22.24
CA GLY A 5 -40.22 -11.49 22.52
C GLY A 5 -38.99 -10.66 22.89
N THR A 6 -38.01 -11.37 23.45
CA THR A 6 -36.64 -10.90 23.57
C THR A 6 -35.83 -11.62 22.51
N SER A 7 -35.58 -10.90 21.42
CA SER A 7 -34.54 -11.20 20.46
C SER A 7 -33.21 -11.27 21.20
N ASP A 8 -32.57 -12.44 21.24
CA ASP A 8 -31.15 -12.53 21.54
C ASP A 8 -30.43 -11.73 20.47
N GLY A 9 -29.99 -10.54 20.87
CA GLY A 9 -29.16 -9.67 20.07
C GLY A 9 -27.92 -10.44 19.69
N GLY A 10 -27.86 -10.88 18.43
CA GLY A 10 -26.61 -11.19 17.79
C GLY A 10 -25.71 -9.99 18.01
N SER A 11 -24.67 -10.16 18.83
CA SER A 11 -23.59 -9.19 18.91
C SER A 11 -23.23 -8.79 17.49
N PRO A 12 -23.09 -7.50 17.19
CA PRO A 12 -22.40 -7.17 15.97
C PRO A 12 -21.01 -7.75 16.18
N ALA A 13 -20.69 -8.81 15.45
CA ALA A 13 -19.34 -9.00 14.95
C ALA A 13 -19.09 -7.79 14.03
N SER A 14 -19.00 -6.60 14.66
CA SER A 14 -18.66 -5.36 14.04
C SER A 14 -17.26 -5.58 13.55
N GLU A 15 -17.17 -5.85 12.25
CA GLU A 15 -16.29 -5.08 11.40
C GLU A 15 -14.92 -4.97 12.06
N GLN A 16 -14.22 -6.10 12.11
CA GLN A 16 -12.78 -6.07 12.25
C GLN A 16 -12.30 -5.23 11.07
N ALA A 17 -12.20 -3.93 11.30
CA ALA A 17 -11.57 -2.99 10.40
C ALA A 17 -10.29 -3.68 9.96
N ARG A 18 -10.12 -3.85 8.65
CA ARG A 18 -8.86 -4.36 8.11
C ARG A 18 -7.79 -3.35 8.50
N VAL A 19 -7.17 -3.55 9.66
CA VAL A 19 -6.01 -2.78 10.10
C VAL A 19 -4.87 -3.30 9.23
N GLY A 20 -4.76 -2.73 8.05
CA GLY A 20 -3.81 -3.17 7.05
C GLY A 20 -3.38 -2.00 6.19
N VAL A 21 -2.07 -1.84 6.06
CA VAL A 21 -1.47 -0.96 5.06
C VAL A 21 -0.98 -1.86 3.94
N SER A 22 -1.39 -1.56 2.71
CA SER A 22 -0.82 -2.18 1.52
C SER A 22 0.26 -1.27 0.97
N VAL A 23 1.46 -1.80 0.79
CA VAL A 23 2.62 -1.06 0.28
C VAL A 23 3.18 -1.77 -0.96
N TRP A 24 3.49 -1.02 -2.00
CA TRP A 24 4.13 -1.52 -3.23
C TRP A 24 5.02 -0.44 -3.84
N VAL A 25 5.77 -0.80 -4.87
CA VAL A 25 6.60 0.15 -5.62
C VAL A 25 6.09 0.28 -7.05
N GLU A 26 5.95 1.52 -7.53
CA GLU A 26 5.67 1.85 -8.93
C GLU A 26 6.95 2.30 -9.62
N ASN A 27 7.31 1.65 -10.73
CA ASN A 27 8.40 2.10 -11.58
C ASN A 27 7.86 2.96 -12.72
N THR A 28 8.43 4.14 -12.92
CA THR A 28 8.11 4.97 -14.08
C THR A 28 8.86 4.48 -15.32
N ALA A 29 8.42 4.93 -16.50
CA ALA A 29 9.08 4.62 -17.77
C ALA A 29 10.55 5.06 -17.82
N TYR A 30 10.96 6.00 -16.96
CA TYR A 30 12.30 6.57 -16.93
C TYR A 30 13.21 5.94 -15.88
N GLY A 31 12.72 4.96 -15.11
CA GLY A 31 13.50 4.25 -14.10
C GLY A 31 13.41 4.82 -12.68
N ASP A 32 12.59 5.85 -12.46
CA ASP A 32 12.24 6.29 -11.11
C ASP A 32 11.40 5.21 -10.42
N ALA A 33 11.51 5.13 -9.10
CA ALA A 33 10.72 4.23 -8.26
C ALA A 33 9.94 5.03 -7.21
N GLU A 34 8.62 4.86 -7.17
CA GLU A 34 7.71 5.50 -6.22
C GLU A 34 7.19 4.48 -5.22
N VAL A 35 7.33 4.75 -3.93
CA VAL A 35 6.80 3.88 -2.87
C VAL A 35 5.37 4.31 -2.57
N MET A 36 4.43 3.42 -2.89
CA MET A 36 3.01 3.67 -2.80
C MET A 36 2.43 3.05 -1.54
N VAL A 37 1.50 3.78 -0.91
CA VAL A 37 0.86 3.38 0.34
C VAL A 37 -0.66 3.49 0.19
N LEU A 38 -1.36 2.45 0.62
CA LEU A 38 -2.82 2.39 0.72
C LEU A 38 -3.23 1.98 2.14
N ASN A 39 -3.99 2.83 2.81
CA ASN A 39 -4.60 2.48 4.09
C ASN A 39 -5.96 1.79 3.86
N LEU A 40 -6.00 0.47 4.12
CA LEU A 40 -7.21 -0.33 3.91
C LEU A 40 -8.31 -0.07 4.94
N ALA A 41 -8.00 0.62 6.04
CA ALA A 41 -8.95 0.90 7.12
C ALA A 41 -9.88 2.08 6.81
N ILE A 42 -9.46 2.99 5.93
CA ILE A 42 -10.20 4.23 5.60
C ILE A 42 -10.60 4.33 4.13
N ASP A 43 -10.38 3.27 3.35
CA ASP A 43 -10.65 3.18 1.89
C ASP A 43 -10.22 4.45 1.12
N GLU A 44 -9.07 5.00 1.52
CA GLU A 44 -8.50 6.17 0.85
C GLU A 44 -7.81 5.75 -0.45
N ARG A 45 -7.64 6.72 -1.36
CA ARG A 45 -6.86 6.46 -2.58
C ARG A 45 -5.39 6.19 -2.21
N PRO A 46 -4.69 5.32 -2.97
CA PRO A 46 -3.25 5.22 -2.86
C PRO A 46 -2.57 6.57 -2.97
N PHE A 47 -1.53 6.79 -2.17
CA PHE A 47 -0.67 7.96 -2.28
C PHE A 47 0.79 7.54 -2.39
N CYS A 48 1.59 8.40 -3.05
CA CYS A 48 3.04 8.26 -3.09
C CYS A 48 3.62 8.78 -1.77
N TYR A 49 4.25 7.89 -1.01
CA TYR A 49 4.93 8.24 0.24
C TYR A 49 6.27 8.89 -0.03
N CYS A 50 7.07 8.31 -0.94
CA CYS A 50 8.32 8.88 -1.39
C CYS A 50 8.70 8.40 -2.81
N SER A 51 9.55 9.18 -3.48
CA SER A 51 10.08 8.87 -4.81
C SER A 51 11.61 8.79 -4.78
N PHE A 52 12.15 7.82 -5.50
CA PHE A 52 13.57 7.66 -5.77
C PHE A 52 13.81 7.96 -7.24
N HIS A 53 14.53 9.05 -7.51
CA HIS A 53 14.78 9.49 -8.88
C HIS A 53 16.00 8.83 -9.48
N TYR A 54 15.83 8.25 -10.67
CA TYR A 54 16.89 7.78 -11.51
C TYR A 54 17.28 8.87 -12.51
N ARG A 55 18.57 9.13 -12.59
CA ARG A 55 19.19 9.96 -13.61
C ARG A 55 20.36 9.21 -14.24
N ALA A 56 20.21 8.89 -15.52
CA ALA A 56 21.24 8.22 -16.30
C ALA A 56 22.59 8.96 -16.19
N GLY A 57 23.65 8.21 -15.88
CA GLY A 57 25.00 8.74 -15.68
C GLY A 57 25.28 9.31 -14.28
N TYR A 58 24.28 9.44 -13.41
CA TYR A 58 24.45 9.97 -12.05
C TYR A 58 24.02 8.99 -10.97
N THR A 59 23.06 8.11 -11.27
CA THR A 59 22.52 7.13 -10.32
C THR A 59 22.47 5.76 -10.96
N ASP A 60 22.76 4.73 -10.18
CA ASP A 60 22.59 3.34 -10.60
C ASP A 60 21.12 2.89 -10.39
N ALA A 61 20.50 2.31 -11.42
CA ALA A 61 19.11 1.88 -11.38
C ALA A 61 18.88 0.75 -10.36
N GLY A 62 19.87 -0.13 -10.15
CA GLY A 62 19.81 -1.18 -9.14
C GLY A 62 19.84 -0.62 -7.72
N ILE A 63 20.62 0.44 -7.47
CA ILE A 63 20.62 1.13 -6.17
C ILE A 63 19.26 1.79 -5.91
N VAL A 64 18.69 2.48 -6.91
CA VAL A 64 17.35 3.09 -6.80
C VAL A 64 16.31 2.02 -6.46
N HIS A 65 16.33 0.89 -7.18
CA HIS A 65 15.42 -0.23 -6.94
C HIS A 65 15.56 -0.82 -5.53
N GLN A 66 16.78 -1.08 -5.07
CA GLN A 66 17.04 -1.61 -3.73
C GLN A 66 16.64 -0.63 -2.63
N ALA A 67 16.84 0.68 -2.84
CA ALA A 67 16.44 1.70 -1.88
C ALA A 67 14.92 1.77 -1.74
N ALA A 68 14.19 1.70 -2.87
CA ALA A 68 12.74 1.65 -2.88
C ALA A 68 12.19 0.37 -2.22
N GLU A 69 12.80 -0.79 -2.51
CA GLU A 69 12.42 -2.07 -1.89
C GLU A 69 12.58 -2.02 -0.36
N ARG A 70 13.72 -1.53 0.13
CA ARG A 70 13.96 -1.39 1.57
C ARG A 70 12.96 -0.46 2.22
N MET A 71 12.69 0.69 1.60
CA MET A 71 11.71 1.63 2.13
C MET A 71 10.31 1.02 2.17
N ALA A 72 9.90 0.27 1.14
CA ALA A 72 8.63 -0.43 1.14
C ALA A 72 8.54 -1.43 2.30
N MET A 73 9.61 -2.21 2.56
CA MET A 73 9.66 -3.15 3.69
C MET A 73 9.60 -2.44 5.05
N GLU A 74 10.28 -1.30 5.22
CA GLU A 74 10.20 -0.48 6.46
C GLU A 74 8.78 0.06 6.71
N LEU A 75 7.99 0.28 5.65
CA LEU A 75 6.59 0.68 5.73
C LEU A 75 5.62 -0.50 5.88
N GLY A 76 6.13 -1.73 5.94
CA GLY A 76 5.34 -2.94 6.17
C GLY A 76 5.02 -3.77 4.91
N ALA A 77 5.69 -3.53 3.78
CA ALA A 77 5.61 -4.46 2.65
C ALA A 77 6.25 -5.81 3.00
N GLU A 78 5.59 -6.90 2.64
CA GLU A 78 6.15 -8.24 2.79
C GLU A 78 7.04 -8.60 1.58
N ALA A 79 8.09 -9.38 1.83
CA ALA A 79 8.92 -9.92 0.77
C ALA A 79 8.22 -11.11 0.08
N PRO A 80 8.26 -11.21 -1.26
CA PRO A 80 8.88 -10.25 -2.18
C PRO A 80 8.03 -9.00 -2.36
N VAL A 81 8.67 -7.82 -2.35
CA VAL A 81 7.97 -6.55 -2.57
C VAL A 81 7.39 -6.52 -3.98
N ARG A 82 6.13 -6.09 -4.10
CA ARG A 82 5.46 -5.95 -5.39
C ARG A 82 5.97 -4.72 -6.13
N PHE A 83 6.49 -4.92 -7.34
CA PHE A 83 6.81 -3.86 -8.30
C PHE A 83 5.78 -3.81 -9.42
N VAL A 84 5.31 -2.62 -9.76
CA VAL A 84 4.31 -2.38 -10.81
C VAL A 84 4.85 -1.34 -11.78
N ALA A 85 4.73 -1.57 -13.09
CA ALA A 85 5.05 -0.54 -14.06
C ALA A 85 3.92 0.49 -14.12
N ARG A 86 4.26 1.77 -13.97
CA ARG A 86 3.33 2.88 -14.16
C ARG A 86 3.59 3.55 -15.50
N PHE A 87 2.65 3.37 -16.42
CA PHE A 87 2.62 4.07 -17.68
C PHE A 87 1.71 5.28 -17.52
N GLU A 88 2.29 6.48 -17.53
CA GLU A 88 1.51 7.71 -17.66
C GLU A 88 1.12 7.81 -19.15
N CYS A 89 -0.18 7.72 -19.44
CA CYS A 89 -0.76 7.94 -20.77
C CYS A 89 -1.01 9.43 -20.99
#